data_AF-A0A847JR22-F1
#
_entry.id   AF-A0A847JR22-F1
#
_cell.length_a   1.000
_cell.length_b   1.000
_cell.length_c   1.000
_cell.angle_alpha   90.00
_cell.angle_beta   90.00
_cell.angle_gamma   90.00
#
_symmetry.space_group_name_H-M   'P 1'
#
loop_
_entity.id
_entity.type
_entity.pdbx_description
1 polymer ?
#
loop_
_entity_poly.entity_id
_entity_poly.type
_entity_poly.pdbx_seq_one_letter_code
_entity_poly.pdbx_strand_id
1 'polypeptide(L)'
;MLQTLIAAAMLWPQAGSAASADLDALLKGVTEVVAPRCIVGPVAVYGDKAFPIITGKTGKSRLPILAGARFGKGRVVLTGHEGMLGTTDRPEQRRLIGNMAT
;
A
#
# COMPACT_ATOMS: atom_id res chain seq x y z
N MET A 1 0.56 29.58 23.48
CA MET A 1 0.19 30.90 22.92
C MET A 1 0.66 30.90 21.47
N LEU A 2 -0.25 31.08 20.50
CA LEU A 2 -0.02 30.93 19.04
C LEU A 2 0.42 29.48 18.62
N GLN A 3 -0.06 28.82 17.56
CA GLN A 3 -0.34 29.20 16.15
C GLN A 3 0.95 29.57 15.41
N THR A 4 1.32 29.05 14.23
CA THR A 4 0.64 28.19 13.24
C THR A 4 1.76 27.45 12.44
N LEU A 5 1.57 26.61 11.40
CA LEU A 5 0.45 26.32 10.50
C LEU A 5 0.42 24.81 10.10
N ILE A 6 -0.17 24.49 8.96
CA ILE A 6 -0.35 23.16 8.34
C ILE A 6 0.99 22.46 7.97
N ALA A 7 1.19 21.26 8.49
CA ALA A 7 1.69 20.15 7.67
C ALA A 7 0.47 19.35 7.21
N ALA A 8 0.28 19.16 5.92
CA ALA A 8 -0.94 18.55 5.42
C ALA A 8 -0.98 17.06 5.79
N ALA A 9 -1.84 16.72 6.74
CA ALA A 9 -2.69 15.56 6.53
C ALA A 9 -3.47 15.86 5.24
N MET A 10 -2.92 15.43 4.10
CA MET A 10 -3.68 15.36 2.84
C MET A 10 -4.99 14.68 3.20
N LEU A 11 -6.12 15.32 2.90
CA LEU A 11 -7.43 14.73 3.19
C LEU A 11 -7.50 13.44 2.38
N TRP A 12 -7.19 12.32 3.02
CA TRP A 12 -7.40 11.01 2.43
C TRP A 12 -8.91 10.93 2.22
N PRO A 13 -9.40 10.87 0.97
CA PRO A 13 -10.78 10.48 0.77
C PRO A 13 -10.92 9.14 1.49
N GLN A 14 -11.86 9.00 2.43
CA GLN A 14 -12.04 7.70 3.08
C GLN A 14 -12.19 6.67 1.97
N ALA A 15 -11.21 5.77 1.86
CA ALA A 15 -11.06 4.93 0.68
C ALA A 15 -12.37 4.14 0.54
N GLY A 16 -13.13 4.42 -0.52
CA GLY A 16 -14.55 4.08 -0.57
C GLY A 16 -14.80 2.58 -0.41
N SER A 17 -16.05 2.16 -0.21
CA SER A 17 -16.39 0.75 0.03
C SER A 17 -15.86 -0.25 -1.03
N ALA A 18 -15.57 0.22 -2.24
CA ALA A 18 -14.81 -0.54 -3.23
C ALA A 18 -13.34 -0.80 -2.80
N ALA A 19 -12.62 0.24 -2.37
CA ALA A 19 -11.23 0.16 -1.95
C ALA A 19 -11.03 -0.72 -0.69
N SER A 20 -11.99 -0.78 0.23
CA SER A 20 -11.95 -1.76 1.33
C SER A 20 -12.07 -3.19 0.81
N ALA A 21 -12.99 -3.47 -0.13
CA ALA A 21 -13.12 -4.79 -0.75
C ALA A 21 -11.88 -5.18 -1.59
N ASP A 22 -11.30 -4.22 -2.31
CA ASP A 22 -10.03 -4.40 -3.05
C ASP A 22 -8.84 -4.67 -2.11
N LEU A 23 -8.82 -4.05 -0.92
CA LEU A 23 -7.81 -4.24 0.12
C LEU A 23 -7.95 -5.61 0.80
N ASP A 24 -9.17 -5.99 1.17
CA ASP A 24 -9.49 -7.31 1.74
C ASP A 24 -9.11 -8.44 0.78
N ALA A 25 -9.32 -8.25 -0.53
CA ALA A 25 -8.88 -9.17 -1.56
C ALA A 25 -7.34 -9.32 -1.61
N LEU A 26 -6.60 -8.21 -1.58
CA LEU A 26 -5.12 -8.21 -1.59
C LEU A 26 -4.53 -8.89 -0.37
N LEU A 27 -5.05 -8.58 0.81
CA LEU A 27 -4.54 -9.07 2.09
C LEU A 27 -5.15 -10.43 2.50
N LYS A 28 -5.93 -11.08 1.61
CA LYS A 28 -6.63 -12.34 1.90
C LYS A 28 -5.66 -13.47 2.26
N GLY A 29 -5.47 -13.67 3.57
CA GLY A 29 -4.52 -14.63 4.13
C GLY A 29 -3.06 -14.20 4.02
N VAL A 30 -2.78 -12.90 3.89
CA VAL A 30 -1.41 -12.35 3.93
C VAL A 30 -1.18 -11.72 5.31
N THR A 31 -0.28 -12.31 6.09
CA THR A 31 -0.01 -11.92 7.48
C THR A 31 1.33 -11.21 7.68
N GLU A 32 2.34 -11.54 6.85
CA GLU A 32 3.65 -10.88 6.80
C GLU A 32 3.99 -10.50 5.36
N VAL A 33 4.65 -9.36 5.16
CA VAL A 33 5.23 -8.95 3.88
C VAL A 33 6.62 -8.38 4.13
N VAL A 34 7.62 -8.87 3.42
CA VAL A 34 9.03 -8.52 3.64
C VAL A 34 9.71 -7.97 2.38
N ALA A 35 10.84 -7.31 2.59
CA ALA A 35 11.74 -6.84 1.53
C ALA A 35 13.20 -6.99 2.03
N PRO A 36 13.70 -8.23 2.17
CA PRO A 36 15.00 -8.49 2.79
C PRO A 36 16.13 -7.86 1.97
N ARG A 37 17.01 -7.10 2.63
CA ARG A 37 18.13 -6.33 2.02
C ARG A 37 17.72 -5.20 1.05
N CYS A 38 16.45 -4.80 1.04
CA CYS A 38 15.94 -3.68 0.23
C CYS A 38 15.74 -2.40 1.08
N ILE A 39 15.88 -1.22 0.47
CA ILE A 39 15.57 0.07 1.13
C ILE A 39 14.24 0.59 0.57
N VAL A 40 13.12 0.09 1.10
CA VAL A 40 11.80 0.35 0.51
C VAL A 40 11.42 1.83 0.61
N GLY A 41 11.23 2.46 -0.55
CA GLY A 41 10.84 3.86 -0.65
C GLY A 41 9.36 4.08 -0.28
N PRO A 42 8.99 5.26 0.25
CA PRO A 42 7.59 5.63 0.39
C PRO A 42 6.97 5.90 -0.99
N VAL A 43 5.72 5.50 -1.19
CA VAL A 43 4.95 5.76 -2.42
C VAL A 43 3.86 6.80 -2.18
N ALA A 44 3.69 7.71 -3.14
CA ALA A 44 2.58 8.67 -3.11
C ALA A 44 1.27 7.95 -3.49
N VAL A 45 0.18 8.28 -2.78
CA VAL A 45 -1.16 7.77 -3.06
C VAL A 45 -2.09 8.97 -3.21
N TYR A 46 -2.75 9.07 -4.37
CA TYR A 46 -3.56 10.23 -4.73
C TYR A 46 -4.67 9.85 -5.72
N GLY A 47 -5.81 10.52 -5.62
CA GLY A 47 -7.02 10.23 -6.39
C GLY A 47 -8.10 9.52 -5.58
N ASP A 48 -9.34 9.59 -6.08
CA ASP A 48 -10.54 9.01 -5.45
C ASP A 48 -10.52 7.47 -5.38
N LYS A 49 -9.84 6.85 -6.35
CA LYS A 49 -9.75 5.39 -6.53
C LYS A 49 -8.46 4.77 -5.98
N ALA A 50 -7.60 5.56 -5.33
CA ALA A 50 -6.28 5.13 -4.87
C ALA A 50 -6.24 4.97 -3.34
N PHE A 51 -5.58 3.91 -2.86
CA PHE A 51 -5.58 3.53 -1.44
C PHE A 51 -4.24 2.90 -1.02
N PRO A 52 -3.83 3.04 0.26
CA PRO A 52 -2.65 2.39 0.79
C PRO A 52 -2.96 0.93 1.11
N ILE A 53 -2.07 0.02 0.76
CA ILE A 53 -2.19 -1.42 1.08
C ILE A 53 -1.33 -1.74 2.31
N ILE A 54 -0.08 -1.26 2.34
CA ILE A 54 0.85 -1.43 3.46
C ILE A 54 1.55 -0.11 3.73
N THR A 55 1.70 0.24 5.02
CA THR A 55 2.50 1.39 5.45
C THR A 55 3.75 0.97 6.20
N GLY A 56 4.91 1.43 5.74
CA GLY A 56 6.16 1.39 6.48
C GLY A 56 6.16 2.40 7.62
N LYS A 57 7.13 2.29 8.53
CA LYS A 57 7.28 3.18 9.70
C LYS A 57 8.70 3.74 9.74
N THR A 58 8.82 5.07 9.78
CA THR A 58 10.08 5.79 9.92
C THR A 58 9.98 6.74 11.11
N GLY A 59 10.65 6.40 12.22
CA GLY A 59 10.52 7.14 13.47
C GLY A 59 9.08 7.12 14.00
N LYS A 60 8.43 8.30 14.05
CA LYS A 60 7.02 8.46 14.42
C LYS A 60 6.07 8.43 13.21
N SER A 61 6.57 8.57 11.99
CA SER A 61 5.76 8.63 10.77
C SER A 61 5.40 7.25 10.25
N ARG A 62 4.19 7.10 9.68
CA ARG A 62 3.82 5.98 8.81
C ARG A 62 3.58 6.50 7.40
N LEU A 63 4.15 5.83 6.40
CA LEU A 63 4.04 6.20 4.98
C LEU A 63 3.69 4.96 4.15
N PRO A 64 2.88 5.06 3.08
CA PRO A 64 2.62 3.94 2.19
C PRO A 64 3.91 3.41 1.57
N ILE A 65 4.05 2.09 1.50
CA ILE A 65 5.13 1.38 0.76
C ILE A 65 4.58 0.37 -0.25
N LEU A 66 3.30 0.03 -0.12
CA LEU A 66 2.51 -0.70 -1.11
C LEU A 66 1.18 0.04 -1.27
N ALA A 67 0.78 0.33 -2.51
CA ALA A 67 -0.44 1.10 -2.82
C ALA A 67 -1.21 0.46 -3.97
N GLY A 68 -2.53 0.63 -3.97
CA GLY A 68 -3.44 0.14 -5.00
C GLY A 68 -4.29 1.25 -5.59
N ALA A 69 -4.76 1.07 -6.82
CA ALA A 69 -5.77 1.93 -7.43
C ALA A 69 -6.69 1.16 -8.37
N ARG A 70 -7.96 1.59 -8.50
CA ARG A 70 -8.88 1.03 -9.49
C ARG A 70 -8.80 1.74 -10.83
N PHE A 71 -8.60 0.96 -11.89
CA PHE A 71 -8.52 1.44 -13.27
C PHE A 71 -9.52 0.68 -14.15
N GLY A 72 -10.64 1.34 -14.47
CA GLY A 72 -11.78 0.70 -15.13
C GLY A 72 -12.34 -0.48 -14.31
N LYS A 73 -12.41 -1.66 -14.92
CA LYS A 73 -12.82 -2.91 -14.25
C LYS A 73 -11.68 -3.61 -13.50
N GLY A 74 -10.43 -3.17 -13.69
CA GLY A 74 -9.23 -3.80 -13.13
C GLY A 74 -8.59 -2.98 -12.01
N ARG A 75 -7.44 -3.47 -11.57
CA ARG A 75 -6.63 -2.93 -10.47
C ARG A 75 -5.19 -2.67 -10.91
N VAL A 76 -4.58 -1.63 -10.35
CA VAL A 76 -3.14 -1.33 -10.45
C VAL A 76 -2.57 -1.45 -9.04
N VAL A 77 -1.37 -2.02 -8.91
CA VAL A 77 -0.66 -2.14 -7.62
C VAL A 77 0.77 -1.63 -7.81
N LEU A 78 1.26 -0.84 -6.85
CA LEU A 78 2.56 -0.17 -6.86
C LEU A 78 3.33 -0.49 -5.58
N THR A 79 4.54 -1.03 -5.73
CA THR A 79 5.52 -1.29 -4.68
C THR A 79 6.59 -0.19 -4.60
N GLY A 80 7.01 0.20 -3.40
CA GLY A 80 8.14 1.09 -3.17
C GLY A 80 9.54 0.49 -3.41
N HIS A 81 9.61 -0.80 -3.78
CA HIS A 81 10.83 -1.51 -4.21
C HIS A 81 10.43 -2.82 -4.91
N GLU A 82 11.07 -3.17 -6.02
CA GLU A 82 10.79 -4.39 -6.81
C GLU A 82 11.10 -5.70 -6.06
N GLY A 83 12.01 -5.70 -5.08
CA GLY A 83 12.23 -6.81 -4.14
C GLY A 83 10.99 -7.25 -3.35
N MET A 84 9.97 -6.37 -3.21
CA MET A 84 8.65 -6.76 -2.68
C MET A 84 7.88 -7.72 -3.59
N LEU A 85 8.24 -7.84 -4.87
CA LEU A 85 7.69 -8.80 -5.83
C LEU A 85 8.67 -9.96 -6.11
N GLY A 86 9.98 -9.74 -6.02
CA GLY A 86 10.99 -10.77 -6.28
C GLY A 86 11.08 -11.90 -5.24
N THR A 87 10.66 -11.64 -4.00
CA THR A 87 10.83 -12.55 -2.84
C THR A 87 9.80 -13.71 -2.83
N THR A 88 9.88 -14.60 -3.82
CA THR A 88 8.89 -15.68 -4.05
C THR A 88 9.18 -17.00 -3.31
N ASP A 89 10.25 -17.08 -2.52
CA ASP A 89 10.50 -18.17 -1.58
C ASP A 89 9.41 -18.26 -0.50
N ARG A 90 8.93 -17.10 -0.02
CA ARG A 90 7.98 -17.00 1.09
C ARG A 90 6.53 -17.27 0.67
N PRO A 91 5.76 -18.08 1.42
CA PRO A 91 4.34 -18.34 1.13
C PRO A 91 3.48 -17.07 1.12
N GLU A 92 3.63 -16.21 2.14
CA GLU A 92 2.85 -14.98 2.28
C GLU A 92 3.08 -14.01 1.13
N GLN A 93 4.34 -13.88 0.69
CA GLN A 93 4.70 -13.00 -0.42
C GLN A 93 4.15 -13.53 -1.76
N ARG A 94 4.26 -14.84 -2.02
CA ARG A 94 3.62 -15.47 -3.19
C ARG A 94 2.11 -15.29 -3.18
N ARG A 95 1.48 -15.42 -2.02
CA ARG A 95 0.03 -15.20 -1.85
C ARG A 95 -0.35 -13.75 -2.12
N LEU A 96 0.40 -12.78 -1.60
CA LEU A 96 0.20 -11.36 -1.92
C LEU A 96 0.29 -11.11 -3.42
N ILE A 97 1.34 -11.60 -4.10
CA ILE A 97 1.54 -11.45 -5.55
C ILE A 97 0.39 -12.11 -6.33
N GLY A 98 -0.05 -13.31 -5.92
CA GLY A 98 -1.23 -13.97 -6.49
C GLY A 98 -2.51 -13.15 -6.35
N ASN A 99 -2.74 -12.57 -5.16
CA ASN A 99 -3.88 -11.70 -4.88
C ASN A 99 -3.84 -10.35 -5.64
N MET A 100 -2.70 -9.95 -6.24
CA MET A 100 -2.63 -8.79 -7.14
C MET A 100 -3.21 -9.09 -8.54
N ALA A 101 -3.26 -10.35 -8.94
CA ALA A 101 -3.77 -10.78 -10.25
C ALA A 101 -5.29 -11.05 -10.28
N THR A 102 -5.98 -10.81 -9.16
CA THR A 102 -7.42 -11.05 -8.94
C THR A 102 -8.15 -9.78 -8.52
#